data_AF-A0A9W6L9H9-F1
#
_entry.id   AF-A0A9W6L9H9-F1
#
_cell.length_a   1.000
_cell.length_b   1.000
_cell.length_c   1.000
_cell.angle_alpha   90.00
_cell.angle_beta   90.00
_cell.angle_gamma   90.00
#
_symmetry.space_group_name_H-M   'P 1'
#
loop_
_entity.id
_entity.type
_entity.pdbx_description
1 polymer ?
#
loop_
_entity_poly.entity_id
_entity_poly.type
_entity_poly.pdbx_seq_one_letter_code
_entity_poly.pdbx_strand_id
1 'polypeptide(L)'
;MKKGFILYVTEGKNALQDTMDLDETRNRLGADRVCLATSESDIAYGWWKMMTQGVHTVFCVRAAYSEAQDAFEIQGTPLRLCG
;
A
#
# COMPACT_ATOMS: atom_id res chain seq x y z
N MET A 1 -6.52 5.83 -16.67
CA MET A 1 -5.13 5.44 -16.36
C MET A 1 -5.15 4.75 -15.01
N LYS A 2 -4.48 3.60 -14.86
CA LYS A 2 -4.54 2.81 -13.61
C LYS A 2 -3.56 3.33 -12.56
N LYS A 3 -4.04 3.51 -11.32
CA LYS A 3 -3.28 4.02 -10.16
C LYS A 3 -3.06 2.92 -9.12
N GLY A 4 -1.84 2.79 -8.64
CA GLY A 4 -1.46 1.85 -7.58
C GLY A 4 -0.93 2.56 -6.34
N PHE A 5 -1.15 1.97 -5.18
CA PHE A 5 -0.57 2.41 -3.90
C PHE A 5 0.15 1.28 -3.19
N ILE A 6 1.34 1.58 -2.69
CA ILE A 6 2.08 0.74 -1.76
C ILE A 6 1.93 1.35 -0.37
N LEU A 7 1.37 0.59 0.56
CA LEU A 7 1.27 0.96 1.97
C LEU A 7 2.52 0.44 2.67
N TYR A 8 3.46 1.33 2.95
CA TYR A 8 4.63 1.01 3.75
C TYR A 8 4.26 1.07 5.23
N VAL A 9 3.88 -0.08 5.77
CA VAL A 9 3.48 -0.22 7.17
C VAL A 9 4.73 -0.17 8.02
N THR A 10 4.81 0.80 8.92
CA THR A 10 5.97 0.97 9.83
C THR A 10 5.68 0.55 11.26
N GLU A 11 4.40 0.56 11.64
CA GLU A 11 3.88 0.26 12.97
C GLU A 11 2.72 -0.73 12.85
N GLY A 12 2.56 -1.64 13.82
CA GLY A 12 1.53 -2.68 13.77
C GLY A 12 1.84 -3.86 12.84
N LYS A 13 3.08 -3.97 12.32
CA LYS A 13 3.50 -5.02 11.38
C LYS A 13 3.20 -6.45 11.86
N ASN A 14 3.34 -6.71 13.15
CA ASN A 14 3.18 -8.05 13.73
C ASN A 14 1.72 -8.54 13.73
N ALA A 15 0.76 -7.62 13.61
CA ALA A 15 -0.67 -7.93 13.56
C ALA A 15 -1.18 -8.05 12.10
N LEU A 16 -0.31 -7.80 11.11
CA LEU A 16 -0.67 -8.00 9.71
C LEU A 16 -0.78 -9.50 9.42
N GLN A 17 -1.89 -9.89 8.80
CA GLN A 17 -2.09 -11.23 8.26
C GLN A 17 -1.74 -11.25 6.76
N ASP A 18 -1.30 -12.39 6.25
CA ASP A 18 -0.96 -12.55 4.82
C ASP A 18 -2.14 -12.27 3.88
N THR A 19 -3.37 -12.41 4.38
CA THR A 19 -4.63 -12.20 3.64
C THR A 19 -5.45 -11.04 4.20
N MET A 20 -4.80 -9.93 4.55
CA MET A 20 -5.53 -8.72 4.92
C MET A 20 -6.41 -8.22 3.77
N ASP A 21 -7.66 -7.88 4.11
CA ASP A 21 -8.54 -7.19 3.17
C ASP A 21 -8.09 -5.73 3.03
N LEU A 22 -7.81 -5.32 1.80
CA LEU A 22 -7.36 -3.97 1.45
C LEU A 22 -8.43 -3.20 0.69
N ASP A 23 -9.63 -3.74 0.52
CA ASP A 23 -10.67 -3.12 -0.30
C ASP A 23 -11.12 -1.77 0.26
N GLU A 24 -11.28 -1.64 1.58
CA GLU A 24 -11.60 -0.35 2.20
C GLU A 24 -10.50 0.67 1.93
N THR A 25 -9.24 0.29 2.12
CA THR A 25 -8.10 1.18 1.92
C THR A 25 -7.93 1.54 0.44
N ARG A 26 -8.16 0.59 -0.47
CA ARG A 26 -8.19 0.82 -1.92
C ARG A 26 -9.24 1.87 -2.27
N ASN A 27 -10.45 1.73 -1.74
CA ASN A 27 -11.54 2.65 -2.01
C ASN A 27 -11.23 4.05 -1.44
N ARG A 28 -10.73 4.14 -0.19
CA ARG A 28 -10.30 5.40 0.44
C ARG A 28 -9.22 6.14 -0.35
N LEU A 29 -8.29 5.42 -0.98
CA LEU A 29 -7.20 6.00 -1.76
C LEU A 29 -7.55 6.29 -3.23
N GLY A 30 -8.74 5.86 -3.67
CA GLY A 30 -9.14 5.90 -5.08
C GLY A 30 -8.14 5.16 -5.97
N ALA A 31 -7.70 3.99 -5.53
CA ALA A 31 -6.68 3.19 -6.20
C ALA A 31 -7.30 2.03 -6.99
N ASP A 32 -6.69 1.64 -8.10
CA ASP A 32 -7.03 0.38 -8.80
C ASP A 32 -6.37 -0.83 -8.14
N ARG A 33 -5.20 -0.60 -7.51
CA ARG A 33 -4.40 -1.64 -6.84
C ARG A 33 -3.79 -1.10 -5.55
N VAL A 34 -3.75 -1.93 -4.52
CA VAL A 34 -3.03 -1.67 -3.26
C VAL A 34 -2.12 -2.87 -2.96
N CYS A 35 -0.94 -2.61 -2.42
CA CYS A 35 -0.04 -3.63 -1.89
C CYS A 35 0.49 -3.20 -0.52
N LEU A 36 0.66 -4.15 0.38
CA LEU A 36 1.36 -3.94 1.64
C LEU A 36 2.86 -4.10 1.45
N ALA A 37 3.63 -3.32 2.21
CA ALA A 37 5.06 -3.44 2.33
C ALA A 37 5.47 -3.22 3.79
N THR A 38 6.37 -4.05 4.31
CA THR A 38 6.93 -3.90 5.66
C THR A 38 8.43 -3.61 5.65
N SER A 39 9.05 -3.72 4.46
CA SER A 39 10.45 -3.44 4.18
C SER A 39 10.60 -2.73 2.83
N GLU A 40 11.76 -2.13 2.56
CA GLU A 40 12.07 -1.53 1.26
C GLU A 40 12.08 -2.55 0.12
N SER A 41 12.48 -3.80 0.40
CA SER A 41 12.41 -4.90 -0.56
C SER A 41 10.96 -5.20 -0.97
N ASP A 42 10.02 -5.14 -0.03
CA ASP A 42 8.59 -5.32 -0.33
C ASP A 42 8.06 -4.17 -1.19
N ILE A 43 8.54 -2.92 -0.95
CA ILE A 43 8.19 -1.76 -1.78
C ILE A 43 8.68 -2.00 -3.22
N ALA A 44 9.94 -2.41 -3.39
CA ALA A 44 10.51 -2.68 -4.71
C ALA A 44 9.75 -3.80 -5.44
N TYR A 45 9.44 -4.90 -4.74
CA TYR A 45 8.67 -6.00 -5.29
C TYR A 45 7.23 -5.61 -5.65
N GLY A 46 6.54 -4.91 -4.75
CA GLY A 46 5.19 -4.40 -4.96
C GLY A 46 5.11 -3.44 -6.15
N TRP A 47 6.10 -2.55 -6.28
CA TRP A 47 6.21 -1.65 -7.42
C TRP A 47 6.37 -2.43 -8.74
N TRP A 48 7.35 -3.33 -8.82
CA TRP A 48 7.57 -4.16 -10.00
C TRP A 48 6.30 -4.96 -10.39
N LYS A 49 5.64 -5.57 -9.41
CA LYS A 49 4.40 -6.33 -9.60
C LYS A 49 3.27 -5.45 -10.15
N MET A 50 3.12 -4.22 -9.65
CA MET A 50 2.10 -3.29 -10.16
C MET A 50 2.37 -2.88 -11.61
N MET A 51 3.63 -2.60 -11.94
CA MET A 51 4.03 -2.24 -13.31
C MET A 51 3.72 -3.37 -14.30
N THR A 52 4.06 -4.62 -13.94
CA THR A 52 3.75 -5.79 -14.79
C THR A 52 2.24 -6.07 -14.92
N GLN A 53 1.42 -5.56 -14.01
CA GLN A 53 -0.04 -5.62 -14.06
C GLN A 53 -0.68 -4.43 -14.81
N GLY A 54 0.12 -3.58 -15.45
CA GLY A 54 -0.35 -2.43 -16.23
C GLY A 54 -0.83 -1.26 -15.38
N VAL A 55 -0.35 -1.13 -14.14
CA VAL A 55 -0.48 0.11 -13.37
C VAL A 55 0.43 1.17 -13.99
N HIS A 56 -0.11 2.38 -14.19
CA HIS A 56 0.58 3.46 -14.90
C HIS A 56 1.23 4.44 -13.92
N THR A 57 0.61 4.65 -12.76
CA THR A 57 1.13 5.54 -11.72
C THR A 57 1.18 4.80 -10.40
N VAL A 58 2.34 4.80 -9.74
CA VAL A 58 2.53 4.12 -8.46
C VAL A 58 2.93 5.13 -7.40
N PHE A 59 2.19 5.11 -6.30
CA PHE A 59 2.47 5.89 -5.10
C PHE A 59 2.93 4.96 -3.97
N CYS A 60 3.78 5.45 -3.10
CA CYS A 60 4.13 4.82 -1.83
C CYS A 60 3.78 5.77 -0.71
N VAL A 61 3.13 5.27 0.33
CA VAL A 61 2.77 6.08 1.50
C VAL A 61 3.05 5.31 2.77
N ARG A 62 3.52 6.01 3.79
CA ARG A 62 3.71 5.41 5.12
C ARG A 62 2.35 5.15 5.74
N ALA A 63 2.21 4.04 6.43
CA ALA A 63 1.00 3.69 7.17
C ALA A 63 1.35 3.08 8.54
N ALA A 64 0.40 3.19 9.46
CA ALA A 64 0.33 2.39 10.67
C ALA A 64 -0.90 1.49 10.59
N TYR A 65 -0.78 0.27 11.11
CA TYR A 65 -1.90 -0.64 11.23
C TYR A 65 -2.40 -0.67 12.68
N SER A 66 -3.70 -0.45 12.86
CA SER A 66 -4.38 -0.49 14.17
C SER A 66 -5.25 -1.73 14.26
N GLU A 67 -4.82 -2.72 15.04
CA GLU A 67 -5.57 -3.96 15.26
C GLU A 67 -6.92 -3.70 15.94
N ALA A 68 -6.98 -2.73 16.86
CA ALA A 68 -8.21 -2.37 17.56
C ALA A 68 -9.30 -1.81 16.64
N GLN A 69 -8.90 -1.22 15.51
CA GLN A 69 -9.81 -0.62 14.52
C GLN A 69 -9.88 -1.44 13.23
N ASP A 70 -9.11 -2.53 13.14
CA ASP A 70 -8.91 -3.33 11.92
C ASP A 70 -8.65 -2.45 10.69
N ALA A 71 -7.84 -1.40 10.85
CA ALA A 71 -7.74 -0.32 9.87
C ALA A 71 -6.30 0.20 9.68
N PHE A 72 -6.04 0.65 8.45
CA PHE A 72 -4.83 1.40 8.11
C PHE A 72 -5.03 2.90 8.33
N GLU A 73 -4.10 3.48 9.08
CA GLU A 73 -3.96 4.92 9.21
C GLU A 73 -2.82 5.40 8.31
N ILE A 74 -3.16 6.25 7.35
CA ILE A 74 -2.21 6.81 6.39
C ILE A 74 -1.43 7.95 7.05
N GLN A 75 -0.12 7.86 7.03
CA GLN A 75 0.77 8.81 7.68
C GLN A 75 1.54 9.62 6.62
N GLY A 76 1.35 10.94 6.64
CA GLY A 76 2.06 11.87 5.79
C GLY A 76 1.59 11.89 4.33
N THR A 77 2.44 12.42 3.44
CA THR A 77 2.09 12.62 2.03
C THR A 77 2.57 11.44 1.18
N PRO A 78 1.73 10.92 0.27
CA PRO A 78 2.16 9.89 -0.69
C PRO A 78 3.32 10.37 -1.57
N LEU A 79 4.37 9.57 -1.65
CA LEU A 79 5.49 9.73 -2.57
C LEU A 79 5.15 9.07 -3.91
N ARG A 80 5.34 9.77 -5.02
CA ARG A 80 5.20 9.19 -6.35
C ARG A 80 6.47 8.44 -6.73
N LEU A 81 6.36 7.13 -6.95
CA LEU A 81 7.49 6.28 -7.38
C LEU A 81 7.61 6.21 -8.90
N CYS A 82 6.49 6.23 -9.61
CA CYS A 82 6.45 6.05 -11.07
C CYS A 82 5.23 6.72 -11.71
N GLY A 83 5.36 7.02 -13.00
CA GLY A 83 4.34 7.63 -13.86
C GLY A 83 4.58 9.10 -14.14
#